data_AF-A0A6A4GHA0-F1
#
_entry.id   AF-A0A6A4GHA0-F1
#
_cell.length_a   1.000
_cell.length_b   1.000
_cell.length_c   1.000
_cell.angle_alpha   90.00
_cell.angle_beta   90.00
_cell.angle_gamma   90.00
#
_symmetry.space_group_name_H-M   'P 1'
#
loop_
_entity.id
_entity.type
_entity.pdbx_description
1 polymer ?
#
loop_
_entity_poly.entity_id
_entity_poly.type
_entity_poly.pdbx_seq_one_letter_code
_entity_poly.pdbx_strand_id
1 'polypeptide(L)'
;RSAVGEGTREVSWIWKEGGTGKGMDQEVLEEIIRVEWCKAYSRSRRWGEEVELLTEEMRRSLVTLEYNAKEWERRTDYRGALGADKDVPHAEGVRAFALSQTQLYRDIAMGFQMVW
;
A
#
# COMPACT_ATOMS: atom_id res chain seq x y z
N ARG A 1 14.55 0.59 -15.39
CA ARG A 1 13.41 0.72 -14.45
C ARG A 1 12.22 1.23 -15.26
N SER A 2 11.18 0.42 -15.45
CA SER A 2 9.94 0.91 -16.08
C SER A 2 9.35 2.01 -15.20
N ALA A 3 9.03 3.15 -15.81
CA ALA A 3 8.30 4.21 -15.12
C ALA A 3 6.95 3.63 -14.65
N VAL A 4 6.59 3.89 -13.40
CA VAL A 4 5.29 3.50 -12.85
C VAL A 4 4.26 4.46 -13.44
N GLY A 5 3.69 4.10 -14.60
CA GLY A 5 2.66 4.87 -15.29
C GLY A 5 2.96 5.13 -16.77
N GLU A 6 1.90 5.46 -17.51
CA GLU A 6 1.93 5.75 -18.95
C GLU A 6 2.06 7.26 -19.25
N GLY A 7 2.23 8.10 -18.23
CA GLY A 7 2.22 9.57 -18.38
C GLY A 7 3.36 10.13 -19.24
N THR A 8 4.46 9.39 -19.36
CA THR A 8 5.61 9.73 -20.21
C THR A 8 5.68 8.88 -21.48
N ARG A 9 4.66 8.04 -21.75
CA ARG A 9 4.67 7.16 -22.91
C ARG A 9 4.38 7.98 -24.15
N GLU A 10 5.34 8.02 -25.07
CA GLU A 10 5.06 8.45 -26.43
C GLU A 10 4.23 7.38 -27.15
N VAL A 11 3.16 7.82 -27.80
CA VAL A 11 2.36 7.00 -28.71
C VAL A 11 3.31 6.46 -29.79
N SER A 12 3.29 5.14 -30.04
CA SER A 12 4.17 4.52 -31.04
C SER A 12 3.96 5.15 -32.42
N TRP A 13 5.05 5.31 -33.18
CA TRP A 13 5.07 5.93 -34.51
C TRP A 13 4.10 5.26 -35.51
N ILE A 14 3.82 3.96 -35.32
CA ILE A 14 2.85 3.21 -36.13
C ILE A 14 1.45 3.85 -36.06
N TRP A 15 1.11 4.47 -34.93
CA TRP A 15 -0.15 5.18 -34.70
C TRP A 15 -0.08 6.68 -35.05
N LYS A 16 1.10 7.20 -35.43
CA LYS A 16 1.29 8.62 -35.82
C LYS A 16 1.14 8.82 -37.33
N GLU A 17 1.55 7.86 -38.16
CA GLU A 17 1.58 8.01 -39.64
C GLU A 17 1.18 6.72 -40.40
N GLY A 18 0.06 6.08 -40.05
CA GLY A 18 -0.59 5.05 -40.89
C GLY A 18 0.31 3.94 -41.47
N GLY A 19 1.47 3.67 -40.86
CA GLY A 19 2.54 2.78 -41.34
C GLY A 19 3.12 3.04 -42.74
N THR A 20 2.61 4.00 -43.53
CA THR A 20 2.83 4.07 -44.99
C THR A 20 3.36 5.43 -45.50
N GLY A 21 3.57 6.40 -44.60
CA GLY A 21 4.01 7.76 -44.99
C GLY A 21 2.91 8.61 -45.64
N LYS A 22 1.68 8.09 -45.74
CA LYS A 22 0.46 8.86 -46.01
C LYS A 22 -0.22 9.19 -44.68
N GLY A 23 -0.82 10.39 -44.60
CA GLY A 23 -1.66 10.75 -43.47
C GLY A 23 -2.75 9.71 -43.22
N MET A 24 -3.02 9.41 -41.95
CA MET A 24 -4.08 8.49 -41.56
C MET A 24 -5.42 8.99 -42.07
N ASP A 25 -6.26 8.05 -42.49
CA ASP A 25 -7.66 8.35 -42.76
C ASP A 25 -8.34 8.90 -41.49
N GLN A 26 -9.21 9.89 -41.68
CA GLN A 26 -9.82 10.64 -40.57
C GLN A 26 -10.66 9.73 -39.68
N GLU A 27 -11.37 8.74 -40.27
CA GLU A 27 -12.20 7.79 -39.54
C GLU A 27 -11.34 6.89 -38.63
N VAL A 28 -10.21 6.42 -39.14
CA VAL A 28 -9.23 5.61 -38.39
C VAL A 28 -8.61 6.42 -37.25
N LEU A 29 -8.28 7.70 -37.48
CA LEU A 29 -7.77 8.60 -36.45
C LEU A 29 -8.80 8.81 -35.33
N GLU A 30 -10.06 9.02 -35.67
CA GLU A 30 -11.14 9.17 -34.69
C GLU A 30 -11.35 7.91 -33.87
N GLU A 31 -11.28 6.73 -34.48
CA GLU A 31 -11.39 5.45 -33.76
C GLU A 31 -10.24 5.27 -32.75
N ILE A 32 -9.01 5.55 -33.17
CA ILE A 32 -7.83 5.50 -32.29
C ILE A 32 -7.99 6.49 -31.12
N ILE A 33 -8.43 7.71 -31.38
CA ILE A 33 -8.68 8.71 -30.34
C ILE A 33 -9.74 8.23 -29.35
N ARG A 34 -10.85 7.61 -29.82
CA ARG A 34 -11.89 7.06 -28.93
C ARG A 34 -11.33 5.95 -28.05
N VAL A 35 -10.51 5.04 -28.61
CA VAL A 35 -9.88 3.96 -27.85
C VAL A 35 -8.93 4.52 -26.79
N GLU A 36 -8.07 5.47 -27.15
CA GLU A 36 -7.14 6.08 -26.21
C GLU A 36 -7.86 6.90 -25.13
N TRP A 37 -8.95 7.59 -25.47
CA TRP A 37 -9.81 8.26 -24.50
C TRP A 37 -10.45 7.25 -23.53
N CYS A 38 -11.02 6.14 -24.02
CA CYS A 38 -11.59 5.10 -23.16
C CYS A 38 -10.55 4.52 -22.20
N LYS A 39 -9.32 4.29 -22.65
CA LYS A 39 -8.21 3.82 -21.81
C LYS A 39 -7.83 4.87 -20.76
N ALA A 40 -7.71 6.15 -21.14
CA ALA A 40 -7.38 7.24 -20.24
C ALA A 40 -8.48 7.46 -19.19
N TYR A 41 -9.74 7.40 -19.62
CA TYR A 41 -10.92 7.51 -18.75
C TYR A 41 -10.99 6.35 -17.75
N SER A 42 -10.79 5.11 -18.21
CA SER A 42 -10.74 3.93 -17.32
C SER A 42 -9.65 4.06 -16.25
N ARG A 43 -8.45 4.52 -16.64
CA ARG A 43 -7.35 4.80 -15.69
C ARG A 43 -7.70 5.91 -14.71
N SER A 44 -8.30 7.00 -15.18
CA SER A 44 -8.73 8.10 -14.31
C SER A 44 -9.76 7.65 -13.28
N ARG A 45 -10.73 6.81 -13.68
CA ARG A 45 -11.71 6.22 -12.76
C ARG A 45 -11.04 5.32 -11.72
N ARG A 46 -10.14 4.43 -12.15
CA ARG A 46 -9.39 3.54 -11.24
C ARG A 46 -8.51 4.31 -10.27
N TRP A 47 -7.86 5.39 -10.72
CA TRP A 47 -7.04 6.22 -9.84
C TRP A 47 -7.84 6.79 -8.66
N GLY A 48 -9.10 7.20 -8.89
CA GLY A 48 -9.98 7.64 -7.81
C GLY A 48 -10.22 6.54 -6.77
N GLU A 49 -10.52 5.33 -7.22
CA GLU A 49 -10.68 4.16 -6.34
C GLU A 49 -9.38 3.83 -5.59
N GLU A 50 -8.23 3.85 -6.27
CA GLU A 50 -6.93 3.59 -5.66
C GLU A 50 -6.59 4.60 -4.54
N VAL A 51 -6.92 5.89 -4.72
CA VAL A 51 -6.72 6.92 -3.68
C VAL A 51 -7.58 6.64 -2.45
N GLU A 52 -8.85 6.26 -2.64
CA GLU A 52 -9.76 5.90 -1.54
C GLU A 52 -9.28 4.64 -0.82
N LEU A 53 -8.90 3.60 -1.57
CA LEU A 53 -8.39 2.34 -1.02
C LEU A 53 -7.11 2.55 -0.21
N LEU A 54 -6.16 3.33 -0.74
CA LEU A 54 -4.89 3.61 -0.08
C LEU A 54 -5.09 4.38 1.22
N THR A 55 -6.02 5.35 1.23
CA THR A 55 -6.39 6.09 2.44
C THR A 55 -6.94 5.15 3.52
N GLU A 56 -7.85 4.24 3.14
CA GLU A 56 -8.42 3.28 4.07
C GLU A 56 -7.40 2.21 4.53
N GLU A 57 -6.50 1.78 3.64
CA GLU A 57 -5.43 0.84 3.98
C GLU A 57 -4.47 1.43 5.02
N MET A 58 -4.13 2.71 4.89
CA MET A 58 -3.32 3.41 5.88
C MET A 58 -4.03 3.54 7.22
N ARG A 59 -5.32 3.89 7.21
CA ARG A 59 -6.14 3.92 8.43
C ARG A 59 -6.16 2.54 9.12
N ARG A 60 -6.38 1.47 8.35
CA ARG A 60 -6.40 0.08 8.87
C ARG A 60 -5.03 -0.38 9.38
N SER A 61 -3.96 0.04 8.74
CA SER A 61 -2.60 -0.25 9.18
C SER A 61 -2.36 0.30 10.58
N LEU A 62 -2.70 1.56 10.83
CA LEU A 62 -2.57 2.18 12.15
C LEU A 62 -3.43 1.47 13.22
N VAL A 63 -4.68 1.16 12.90
CA VAL A 63 -5.59 0.44 13.81
C VAL A 63 -5.04 -0.94 14.16
N THR A 64 -4.48 -1.65 13.17
CA THR A 64 -3.91 -2.99 13.37
C THR A 64 -2.64 -2.95 14.21
N LEU A 65 -1.77 -1.96 14.00
CA LEU A 65 -0.57 -1.77 14.81
C LEU A 65 -0.92 -1.50 16.29
N GLU A 66 -1.90 -0.63 16.55
CA GLU A 66 -2.36 -0.34 17.91
C GLU A 66 -3.04 -1.56 18.55
N TYR A 67 -3.84 -2.32 17.78
CA TYR A 67 -4.41 -3.58 18.25
C TYR A 67 -3.31 -4.56 18.67
N ASN A 68 -2.28 -4.75 17.84
CA ASN A 68 -1.15 -5.62 18.15
C ASN A 68 -0.36 -5.14 19.37
N ALA A 69 -0.17 -3.83 19.53
CA ALA A 69 0.50 -3.25 20.71
C ALA A 69 -0.25 -3.60 22.00
N LYS A 70 -1.58 -3.51 22.00
CA LYS A 70 -2.46 -3.89 23.13
C LYS A 70 -2.43 -5.39 23.40
N GLU A 71 -2.37 -6.22 22.35
CA GLU A 71 -2.21 -7.66 22.51
C GLU A 71 -0.88 -8.02 23.19
N TRP A 72 0.21 -7.31 22.87
CA TRP A 72 1.47 -7.46 23.60
C TRP A 72 1.40 -6.96 25.04
N GLU A 73 0.69 -5.85 25.29
CA GLU A 73 0.49 -5.32 26.64
C GLU A 73 -0.26 -6.32 27.52
N ARG A 74 -1.29 -7.02 27.00
CA ARG A 74 -1.96 -8.10 27.74
C ARG A 74 -1.04 -9.28 28.08
N ARG A 75 0.05 -9.47 27.35
CA ARG A 75 1.00 -10.59 27.56
C ARG A 75 2.02 -10.29 28.66
N THR A 76 2.05 -9.09 29.24
CA THR A 76 2.93 -8.80 30.38
C THR A 76 2.62 -9.66 31.60
N ASP A 77 1.36 -10.07 31.74
CA ASP A 77 0.87 -10.93 32.83
C ASP A 77 0.60 -12.36 32.35
N TYR A 78 1.32 -12.82 31.32
CA TYR A 78 1.10 -14.15 30.73
C TYR A 78 1.40 -15.27 31.73
N ARG A 79 0.38 -16.09 32.03
CA ARG A 79 0.44 -17.25 32.95
C ARG A 79 0.31 -18.60 32.25
N GLY A 80 0.65 -18.68 30.97
CA GLY A 80 0.62 -19.94 30.20
C GLY A 80 1.93 -20.72 30.30
N ALA A 81 2.20 -21.59 29.32
CA ALA A 81 3.33 -22.53 29.36
C ALA A 81 4.73 -21.89 29.51
N LEU A 82 4.89 -20.65 29.02
CA LEU A 82 6.12 -19.86 29.22
C LEU A 82 6.27 -19.31 30.65
N GLY A 83 5.19 -19.20 31.44
CA GLY A 83 5.23 -18.72 32.82
C GLY A 83 5.10 -19.82 33.88
N ALA A 84 4.72 -21.04 33.49
CA ALA A 84 4.54 -22.17 34.40
C ALA A 84 5.90 -22.76 34.83
N ASP A 85 6.08 -22.98 36.13
CA ASP A 85 7.28 -23.58 36.73
C ASP A 85 8.61 -22.88 36.36
N LYS A 86 8.55 -21.56 36.11
CA LYS A 86 9.72 -20.71 35.82
C LYS A 86 10.09 -19.82 37.00
N ASP A 87 11.36 -19.46 37.07
CA ASP A 87 11.91 -18.57 38.09
C ASP A 87 11.54 -17.11 37.83
N VAL A 88 11.68 -16.28 38.87
CA VAL A 88 11.33 -14.85 38.84
C VAL A 88 12.04 -14.10 37.69
N PRO A 89 13.36 -14.30 37.44
CA PRO A 89 14.04 -13.63 36.33
C PRO A 89 13.46 -13.94 34.95
N HIS A 90 12.98 -15.18 34.73
CA HIS A 90 12.34 -15.54 33.47
C HIS A 90 11.03 -14.77 33.26
N ALA A 91 10.19 -14.68 34.30
CA ALA A 91 8.94 -13.92 34.26
C ALA A 91 9.20 -12.43 33.99
N GLU A 92 10.23 -11.86 34.61
CA GLU A 92 10.67 -10.48 34.35
C GLU A 92 11.12 -10.28 32.89
N GLY A 93 11.88 -11.24 32.35
CA GLY A 93 12.31 -11.22 30.95
C GLY A 93 11.15 -11.26 29.95
N VAL A 94 10.15 -12.13 30.18
CA VAL A 94 8.94 -12.20 29.36
C VAL A 94 8.19 -10.88 29.39
N ARG A 95 8.03 -10.29 30.58
CA ARG A 95 7.38 -8.99 30.75
C ARG A 95 8.14 -7.87 30.04
N ALA A 96 9.45 -7.81 30.20
CA ALA A 96 10.30 -6.81 29.55
C ALA A 96 10.22 -6.92 28.02
N PHE A 97 10.22 -8.14 27.49
CA PHE A 97 10.07 -8.38 26.06
C PHE A 97 8.68 -7.94 25.55
N ALA A 98 7.60 -8.28 26.25
CA ALA A 98 6.25 -7.88 25.89
C ALA A 98 6.12 -6.34 25.82
N LEU A 99 6.65 -5.63 26.82
CA LEU A 99 6.67 -4.17 26.84
C LEU A 99 7.49 -3.58 25.68
N SER A 100 8.64 -4.17 25.36
CA SER A 100 9.46 -3.78 24.21
C SER A 100 8.68 -3.94 22.89
N GLN A 101 7.96 -5.05 22.72
CA GLN A 101 7.12 -5.26 21.54
C GLN A 101 5.97 -4.24 21.48
N THR A 102 5.28 -3.96 22.59
CA THR A 102 4.25 -2.91 22.64
C THR A 102 4.80 -1.57 22.14
N GLN A 103 6.00 -1.17 22.60
CA GLN A 103 6.61 0.08 22.17
C GLN A 103 6.98 0.05 20.69
N LEU A 104 7.57 -1.04 20.19
CA LEU A 104 7.93 -1.19 18.77
C LEU A 104 6.73 -0.98 17.84
N TYR A 105 5.58 -1.60 18.15
CA TYR A 105 4.37 -1.42 17.33
C TYR A 105 3.85 0.02 17.34
N ARG A 106 3.93 0.70 18.50
CA ARG A 106 3.57 2.12 18.61
C ARG A 106 4.54 3.01 17.84
N ASP A 107 5.83 2.70 17.84
CA ASP A 107 6.85 3.44 17.09
C ASP A 107 6.65 3.31 15.57
N ILE A 108 6.33 2.11 15.09
CA ILE A 108 5.99 1.88 13.67
C ILE A 108 4.73 2.69 13.31
N ALA A 109 3.70 2.68 14.17
CA ALA A 109 2.48 3.45 13.94
C ALA A 109 2.76 4.96 13.87
N MET A 110 3.58 5.50 14.78
CA MET A 110 4.03 6.90 14.71
C MET A 110 4.82 7.17 13.42
N GLY A 111 5.69 6.26 13.01
CA GLY A 111 6.42 6.36 11.75
C GLY A 111 5.49 6.48 10.55
N PHE A 112 4.43 5.67 10.50
CA PHE A 112 3.44 5.73 9.43
C PHE A 112 2.63 7.03 9.47
N GLN A 113 2.21 7.50 10.65
CA GLN A 113 1.52 8.78 10.82
C GLN A 113 2.35 10.01 10.41
N MET A 114 3.68 9.92 10.39
CA MET A 114 4.52 11.03 9.94
C MET A 114 4.65 11.11 8.42
N VAL A 115 4.53 9.96 7.73
CA VAL A 115 4.70 9.88 6.27
C VAL A 115 3.35 10.06 5.55
N TRP A 116 2.25 9.79 6.25
CA TRP A 116 0.87 9.84 5.74
C TRP A 116 0.04 10.90 6.46
#